data_AF-A0AAD9PQL8-F1
#
_entry.id   AF-A0AAD9PQL8-F1
#
_cell.length_a   1.000
_cell.length_b   1.000
_cell.length_c   1.000
_cell.angle_alpha   90.00
_cell.angle_beta   90.00
_cell.angle_gamma   90.00
#
_symmetry.space_group_name_H-M   'P 1'
#
loop_
_entity.id
_entity.type
_entity.pdbx_description
1 polymer ?
#
loop_
_entity_poly.entity_id
_entity_poly.type
_entity_poly.pdbx_seq_one_letter_code
_entity_poly.pdbx_strand_id
1 'polypeptide(L)'
;MDSRTLAMFYIFTILSLNSVNAREKSPRLSSLPLYNGVKSWCRSVEIQHSIQEPGCETKVIENRACMGQCFSYYAPGTHPRKDLSDKRMKYCDMCKPSLKSWTKVSLNCPRTNHGQVDKLVEIIYSCTCQKCIKDLKQG
;
A
#
# COMPACT_ATOMS: atom_id res chain seq x y z
N MET A 1 20.95 50.15 17.69
CA MET A 1 20.04 49.28 16.90
C MET A 1 18.63 49.52 17.40
N ASP A 2 17.75 49.97 16.52
CA ASP A 2 16.39 50.38 16.88
C ASP A 2 15.51 49.12 17.11
N SER A 3 14.52 49.22 18.01
CA SER A 3 13.60 48.14 18.39
C SER A 3 12.85 47.58 17.18
N ARG A 4 12.57 48.45 16.21
CA ARG A 4 12.00 48.09 14.90
C ARG A 4 12.94 47.23 14.07
N THR A 5 14.25 47.49 14.11
CA THR A 5 15.23 46.70 13.35
C THR A 5 15.35 45.29 13.93
N LEU A 6 15.36 45.16 15.27
CA LEU A 6 15.38 43.86 15.97
C LEU A 6 14.14 43.01 15.69
N ALA A 7 12.95 43.62 15.67
CA ALA A 7 11.71 42.92 15.34
C ALA A 7 11.69 42.40 13.89
N MET A 8 12.21 43.19 12.94
CA MET A 8 12.30 42.78 11.53
C MET A 8 13.30 41.63 11.33
N PHE A 9 14.44 41.64 12.03
CA PHE A 9 15.36 40.50 12.03
C PHE A 9 14.72 39.24 12.62
N TYR A 10 13.95 39.36 13.70
CA TYR A 10 13.24 38.24 14.32
C TYR A 10 12.15 37.64 13.40
N ILE A 11 11.44 38.48 12.64
CA ILE A 11 10.44 38.00 11.68
C ILE A 11 11.12 37.29 10.49
N PHE A 12 12.26 37.80 10.02
CA PHE A 12 13.03 37.18 8.93
C PHE A 12 13.62 35.81 9.31
N THR A 13 14.05 35.64 10.56
CA THR A 13 14.52 34.34 11.06
C THR A 13 13.38 33.33 11.23
N ILE A 14 12.19 33.77 11.62
CA ILE A 14 11.01 32.88 11.72
C ILE A 14 10.54 32.42 10.33
N LEU A 15 10.56 33.30 9.32
CA LEU A 15 10.13 32.94 7.96
C LEU A 15 11.05 31.93 7.26
N SER A 16 12.34 31.92 7.59
CA SER A 16 13.34 30.99 7.05
C SER A 16 13.34 29.60 7.74
N LEU A 17 12.62 29.44 8.85
CA LEU A 17 12.45 28.16 9.55
C LEU A 17 11.27 27.31 9.03
N ASN A 18 10.56 27.75 7.99
CA ASN A 18 9.54 26.93 7.32
C ASN A 18 10.19 25.83 6.49
N SER A 19 10.46 24.73 7.20
CA SER A 19 10.65 23.35 6.76
C SER A 19 10.68 23.14 5.24
N VAL A 20 11.89 22.93 4.70
CA VAL A 20 12.08 22.12 3.51
C VAL A 20 11.53 20.74 3.84
N ASN A 21 10.26 20.50 3.49
CA ASN A 21 9.67 19.18 3.56
C ASN A 21 10.25 18.35 2.41
N ALA A 22 11.45 17.80 2.64
CA ALA A 22 12.06 16.81 1.77
C ALA A 22 11.20 15.55 1.85
N ARG A 23 10.12 15.52 1.07
CA ARG A 23 9.36 14.29 0.81
C ARG A 23 10.31 13.38 0.04
N GLU A 24 11.02 12.52 0.78
CA GLU A 24 11.96 11.55 0.26
C GLU A 24 11.23 10.72 -0.81
N LYS A 25 11.39 11.11 -2.08
CA LYS A 25 10.81 10.41 -3.21
C LYS A 25 11.50 9.06 -3.21
N SER A 26 10.80 8.02 -2.73
CA SER A 26 11.26 6.64 -2.83
C SER A 26 11.80 6.45 -4.26
N PRO A 27 13.04 5.93 -4.42
CA PRO A 27 13.68 5.84 -5.72
C PRO A 27 12.72 5.18 -6.71
N ARG A 28 12.50 5.83 -7.86
CA ARG A 28 11.69 5.22 -8.92
C ARG A 28 12.41 3.94 -9.32
N LEU A 29 11.70 2.83 -9.45
CA LEU A 29 12.32 1.58 -9.86
C LEU A 29 13.11 1.71 -11.19
N SER A 30 12.67 2.58 -12.09
CA SER A 30 13.37 2.90 -13.34
C SER A 30 14.76 3.52 -13.14
N SER A 31 15.08 4.01 -11.94
CA SER A 31 16.40 4.55 -11.60
C SER A 31 17.33 3.50 -10.98
N LEU A 32 16.89 2.23 -10.89
CA LEU A 32 17.75 1.18 -10.37
C LEU A 32 18.67 0.60 -11.45
N PRO A 33 19.96 0.38 -11.14
CA PRO A 33 20.91 -0.26 -12.06
C PRO A 33 20.49 -1.67 -12.50
N LEU A 34 19.66 -2.35 -11.70
CA LEU A 34 19.17 -3.70 -11.98
C LEU A 34 17.97 -3.73 -12.94
N TYR A 35 17.41 -2.58 -13.32
CA TYR A 35 16.26 -2.54 -14.23
C TYR A 35 16.70 -2.89 -15.65
N ASN A 36 16.32 -4.09 -16.10
CA ASN A 36 16.68 -4.66 -17.41
C ASN A 36 15.62 -4.39 -18.51
N GLY A 37 14.72 -3.44 -18.30
CA GLY A 37 13.68 -3.12 -19.28
C GLY A 37 12.45 -4.03 -19.27
N VAL A 38 12.42 -5.08 -18.42
CA VAL A 38 11.19 -5.85 -18.17
C VAL A 38 10.13 -4.91 -17.60
N LYS A 39 8.87 -5.08 -17.99
CA LYS A 39 7.75 -4.27 -17.49
C LYS A 39 6.95 -5.05 -16.44
N SER A 40 6.57 -4.39 -15.35
CA SER A 40 5.58 -4.92 -14.42
C SER A 40 4.18 -4.76 -14.97
N TRP A 41 3.27 -5.58 -14.49
CA TRP A 41 1.84 -5.44 -14.74
C TRP A 41 1.06 -5.88 -13.51
N CYS A 42 -0.09 -5.27 -13.29
CA CYS A 42 -1.03 -5.64 -12.24
C CYS A 42 -2.43 -5.23 -12.68
N ARG A 43 -3.38 -6.17 -12.61
CA ARG A 43 -4.77 -5.96 -13.05
C ARG A 43 -5.74 -6.67 -12.12
N SER A 44 -6.98 -6.20 -12.12
CA SER A 44 -8.09 -6.92 -11.53
C SER A 44 -8.63 -7.96 -12.52
N VAL A 45 -8.89 -9.17 -12.06
CA VAL A 45 -9.51 -10.26 -12.84
C VAL A 45 -10.84 -10.63 -12.20
N GLU A 46 -11.85 -10.92 -13.01
CA GLU A 46 -13.19 -11.27 -12.53
C GLU A 46 -13.20 -12.68 -11.92
N ILE A 47 -13.94 -12.86 -10.83
CA ILE A 47 -14.09 -14.12 -10.11
C ILE A 47 -15.53 -14.33 -9.66
N GLN A 48 -15.91 -15.60 -9.52
CA GLN A 48 -17.11 -16.03 -8.81
C GLN A 48 -16.73 -16.28 -7.34
N HIS A 49 -17.12 -15.38 -6.45
CA HIS A 49 -16.78 -15.44 -5.04
C HIS A 49 -17.91 -16.11 -4.26
N SER A 50 -17.62 -17.29 -3.71
CA SER A 50 -18.55 -18.06 -2.87
C SER A 50 -18.51 -17.57 -1.42
N ILE A 51 -19.62 -17.02 -0.94
CA ILE A 51 -19.79 -16.55 0.44
C ILE A 51 -20.49 -17.64 1.25
N GLN A 52 -19.81 -18.17 2.26
CA GLN A 52 -20.26 -19.30 3.07
C GLN A 52 -20.31 -18.95 4.55
N GLU A 53 -21.30 -19.47 5.26
CA GLU A 53 -21.43 -19.42 6.72
C GLU A 53 -22.00 -20.75 7.22
N PRO A 54 -21.45 -21.35 8.30
CA PRO A 54 -22.00 -22.59 8.84
C PRO A 54 -23.49 -22.48 9.16
N GLY A 55 -24.29 -23.44 8.69
CA GLY A 55 -25.75 -23.44 8.89
C GLY A 55 -26.53 -22.53 7.95
N CYS A 56 -25.87 -21.87 6.99
CA CYS A 56 -26.48 -21.00 6.00
C CYS A 56 -26.30 -21.52 4.57
N GLU A 57 -27.18 -21.10 3.69
CA GLU A 57 -27.08 -21.32 2.25
C GLU A 57 -25.93 -20.50 1.67
N THR A 58 -25.15 -21.12 0.78
CA THR A 58 -24.04 -20.45 0.10
C THR A 58 -24.56 -19.46 -0.93
N LYS A 59 -23.99 -18.25 -0.96
CA LYS A 59 -24.30 -17.25 -1.98
C LYS A 59 -23.07 -16.96 -2.83
N VAL A 60 -23.19 -17.08 -4.15
CA VAL A 60 -22.12 -16.73 -5.10
C VAL A 60 -22.35 -15.31 -5.59
N ILE A 61 -21.32 -14.47 -5.55
CA ILE A 61 -21.33 -13.10 -6.05
C ILE A 61 -20.21 -12.88 -7.07
N GLU A 62 -20.41 -11.94 -8.00
CA GLU A 62 -19.33 -11.46 -8.85
C GLU A 62 -18.41 -10.52 -8.05
N ASN A 63 -17.11 -10.74 -8.15
CA ASN A 63 -16.10 -9.88 -7.56
C ASN A 63 -14.85 -9.88 -8.45
N ARG A 64 -13.79 -9.21 -8.01
CA ARG A 64 -12.48 -9.27 -8.66
C ARG A 64 -11.39 -9.72 -7.70
N ALA A 65 -10.34 -10.30 -8.25
CA ALA A 65 -9.09 -10.58 -7.56
C ALA A 65 -7.94 -9.79 -8.22
N CYS A 66 -6.88 -9.50 -7.48
CA CYS A 66 -5.69 -8.86 -8.05
C CYS A 66 -4.68 -9.90 -8.53
N MET A 67 -4.23 -9.76 -9.78
CA MET A 67 -3.23 -10.62 -10.40
C MET A 67 -2.18 -9.76 -11.11
N GLY A 68 -0.90 -10.07 -10.90
CA GLY A 68 0.18 -9.29 -11.47
C GLY A 68 1.58 -9.82 -11.19
N GLN A 69 2.54 -9.20 -11.86
CA GLN A 69 3.98 -9.35 -11.64
C GLN A 69 4.55 -7.97 -11.32
N CYS A 70 4.84 -7.74 -10.05
CA CYS A 70 5.44 -6.51 -9.54
C CYS A 70 6.89 -6.74 -9.16
N PHE A 71 7.66 -5.66 -9.07
CA PHE A 71 9.08 -5.74 -8.82
C PHE A 71 9.44 -5.84 -7.35
N SER A 72 10.41 -6.68 -7.06
CA SER A 72 11.14 -6.69 -5.80
C SER A 72 12.63 -6.81 -6.10
N TYR A 73 13.47 -6.24 -5.23
CA TYR A 73 14.91 -6.41 -5.33
C TYR A 73 15.59 -6.30 -3.96
N TYR A 74 16.76 -6.93 -3.87
CA TYR A 74 17.67 -6.84 -2.76
C TYR A 74 19.05 -6.49 -3.30
N ALA A 75 19.60 -5.36 -2.90
CA ALA A 75 20.99 -5.02 -3.18
C ALA A 75 21.86 -5.38 -1.95
N PRO A 76 22.95 -6.13 -2.12
CA PRO A 76 23.90 -6.36 -1.03
C PRO A 76 24.54 -5.02 -0.62
N GLY A 77 25.07 -4.99 0.61
CA GLY A 77 25.91 -3.88 1.08
C GLY A 77 27.27 -4.43 1.50
N THR A 78 28.28 -3.57 1.55
CA THR A 78 29.65 -3.98 1.87
C THR A 78 30.03 -3.64 3.31
N HIS A 79 31.13 -4.24 3.79
CA HIS A 79 31.72 -3.97 5.09
C HIS A 79 33.25 -3.88 4.95
N PRO A 80 33.93 -2.87 5.53
CA PRO A 80 33.37 -1.74 6.28
C PRO A 80 32.59 -0.81 5.36
N ARG A 81 31.48 -0.25 5.89
CA ARG A 81 30.59 0.59 5.08
C ARG A 81 31.29 1.90 4.72
N LYS A 82 31.37 2.23 3.42
CA LYS A 82 32.01 3.48 2.97
C LYS A 82 31.06 4.69 3.02
N ASP A 83 29.78 4.50 2.70
CA ASP A 83 28.78 5.58 2.71
C ASP A 83 27.32 5.05 2.87
N LEU A 84 26.32 5.95 2.78
CA LEU A 84 24.89 5.61 2.86
C LEU A 84 24.36 4.82 1.66
N SER A 85 25.00 4.93 0.48
CA SER A 85 24.66 4.19 -0.74
C SER A 85 25.10 2.73 -0.66
N ASP A 86 26.10 2.43 0.17
CA ASP A 86 26.60 1.09 0.52
C ASP A 86 25.74 0.37 1.58
N LYS A 87 24.55 0.90 1.86
CA LYS A 87 23.54 0.23 2.70
C LYS A 87 22.83 -0.86 1.90
N ARG A 88 22.65 -2.03 2.52
CA ARG A 88 21.73 -3.08 2.03
C ARG A 88 20.37 -2.46 1.70
N MET A 89 20.00 -2.47 0.42
CA MET A 89 18.76 -1.87 -0.09
C MET A 89 17.72 -2.96 -0.29
N LYS A 90 16.51 -2.75 0.24
CA LYS A 90 15.36 -3.65 0.04
C LYS A 90 14.22 -2.88 -0.59
N TYR A 91 13.62 -3.43 -1.62
CA TYR A 91 12.43 -2.89 -2.27
C TYR A 91 11.48 -4.00 -2.64
N CYS A 92 10.19 -3.71 -2.52
CA CYS A 92 9.15 -4.66 -2.84
C CYS A 92 7.89 -3.89 -3.20
N ASP A 93 7.35 -4.19 -4.38
CA ASP A 93 5.98 -3.90 -4.77
C ASP A 93 5.20 -5.22 -4.92
N MET A 94 3.92 -5.16 -4.61
CA MET A 94 2.98 -6.28 -4.67
C MET A 94 1.68 -5.81 -5.33
N CYS A 95 1.07 -6.69 -6.13
CA CYS A 95 -0.18 -6.38 -6.81
C CYS A 95 -1.33 -6.40 -5.81
N LYS A 96 -1.90 -5.23 -5.51
CA LYS A 96 -2.92 -5.05 -4.46
C LYS A 96 -4.09 -4.21 -4.98
N PRO A 97 -5.25 -4.26 -4.31
CA PRO A 97 -6.37 -3.39 -4.66
C PRO A 97 -5.99 -1.91 -4.54
N SER A 98 -6.19 -1.15 -5.62
CA SER A 98 -6.09 0.32 -5.62
C SER A 98 -7.42 1.00 -5.30
N LEU A 99 -8.53 0.35 -5.65
CA LEU A 99 -9.88 0.82 -5.35
C LEU A 99 -10.71 -0.37 -4.89
N LYS A 100 -11.34 -0.22 -3.73
CA LYS A 100 -12.17 -1.23 -3.09
C LYS A 100 -13.22 -0.60 -2.19
N SER A 101 -14.29 -1.34 -1.94
CA SER A 101 -15.34 -0.97 -0.99
C SER A 101 -15.74 -2.19 -0.18
N TRP A 102 -16.57 -1.97 0.83
CA TRP A 102 -17.23 -3.03 1.57
C TRP A 102 -18.70 -3.05 1.20
N THR A 103 -19.24 -4.24 0.93
CA THR A 103 -20.67 -4.43 0.73
C THR A 103 -21.22 -5.44 1.72
N LYS A 104 -22.50 -5.29 2.04
CA LYS A 104 -23.21 -6.24 2.88
C LYS A 104 -23.84 -7.32 2.02
N VAL A 105 -23.57 -8.58 2.36
CA VAL A 105 -24.16 -9.77 1.73
C VAL A 105 -24.94 -10.54 2.78
N SER A 106 -26.26 -10.56 2.64
CA SER A 106 -27.17 -11.35 3.48
C SER A 106 -27.22 -12.79 3.01
N LEU A 107 -27.06 -13.73 3.95
CA LEU A 107 -27.15 -15.18 3.77
C LEU A 107 -28.36 -15.72 4.53
N ASN A 108 -29.12 -16.60 3.88
CA ASN A 108 -30.25 -17.29 4.49
C ASN A 108 -29.77 -18.47 5.34
N CYS A 109 -30.23 -18.57 6.57
CA CYS A 109 -29.76 -19.53 7.57
C CYS A 109 -30.94 -20.32 8.16
N PRO A 110 -31.51 -21.29 7.41
CA PRO A 110 -32.71 -22.01 7.83
C PRO A 110 -32.50 -22.88 9.08
N ARG A 111 -31.24 -23.11 9.48
CA ARG A 111 -30.87 -23.93 10.64
C ARG A 111 -30.57 -23.10 11.90
N THR A 112 -30.73 -21.78 11.87
CA THR A 112 -30.45 -20.90 13.02
C THR A 112 -31.71 -20.15 13.47
N ASN A 113 -31.80 -19.83 14.77
CA ASN A 113 -32.96 -19.13 15.35
C ASN A 113 -33.19 -17.73 14.77
N HIS A 114 -32.15 -17.09 14.22
CA HIS A 114 -32.23 -15.75 13.64
C HIS A 114 -32.58 -15.76 12.13
N GLY A 115 -32.53 -16.92 11.45
CA GLY A 115 -32.94 -17.10 10.05
C GLY A 115 -32.04 -16.44 8.99
N GLN A 116 -31.21 -15.46 9.35
CA GLN A 116 -30.34 -14.74 8.42
C GLN A 116 -29.06 -14.25 9.11
N VAL A 117 -27.96 -14.19 8.37
CA VAL A 117 -26.69 -13.56 8.78
C VAL A 117 -26.20 -12.62 7.69
N ASP A 118 -25.76 -11.42 8.08
CA ASP A 118 -25.12 -10.46 7.18
C ASP A 118 -23.60 -10.58 7.26
N LYS A 119 -22.93 -10.67 6.10
CA LYS A 119 -21.46 -10.59 5.99
C LYS A 119 -21.02 -9.31 5.32
N LEU A 120 -19.98 -8.68 5.84
CA LEU A 120 -19.25 -7.64 5.12
C LEU A 120 -18.24 -8.31 4.19
N VAL A 121 -18.36 -8.02 2.90
CA VAL A 121 -17.50 -8.57 1.85
C VAL A 121 -16.77 -7.43 1.16
N GLU A 122 -15.46 -7.56 1.02
CA GLU A 122 -14.62 -6.60 0.31
C GLU A 122 -14.79 -6.77 -1.21
N ILE A 123 -15.18 -5.70 -1.90
CA ILE A 123 -15.37 -5.66 -3.35
C ILE A 123 -14.20 -4.90 -3.98
N ILE A 124 -13.53 -5.56 -4.94
CA ILE A 124 -12.35 -5.00 -5.62
C ILE A 124 -12.76 -4.43 -6.97
N TYR A 125 -12.41 -3.18 -7.24
CA TYR A 125 -12.69 -2.52 -8.53
C TYR A 125 -11.46 -2.42 -9.43
N SER A 126 -10.29 -2.10 -8.86
CA SER A 126 -9.02 -1.99 -9.60
C SER A 126 -7.82 -2.43 -8.76
N CYS A 127 -6.72 -2.78 -9.43
CA CYS A 127 -5.47 -3.21 -8.80
C CYS A 127 -4.26 -2.48 -9.39
N THR A 128 -3.24 -2.21 -8.58
CA THR A 128 -1.96 -1.64 -9.02
C THR A 128 -0.78 -2.25 -8.25
N CYS A 129 0.43 -2.16 -8.80
CA CYS A 129 1.64 -2.46 -8.02
C CYS A 129 1.84 -1.38 -6.97
N GLN A 130 1.83 -1.78 -5.70
CA GLN A 130 1.99 -0.90 -4.54
C GLN A 130 3.07 -1.45 -3.62
N LYS A 131 3.69 -0.59 -2.81
CA LYS A 131 4.70 -1.02 -1.83
C LYS A 131 4.19 -2.20 -0.99
N CYS A 132 5.06 -3.18 -0.76
CA CYS A 132 4.79 -4.24 0.17
C CYS A 132 4.52 -3.66 1.57
N ILE A 133 3.60 -4.28 2.32
CA ILE A 133 3.36 -3.84 3.70
C ILE A 133 4.64 -4.21 4.45
N LYS A 134 5.25 -3.24 5.14
CA LYS A 134 6.26 -3.58 6.14
C LYS A 134 5.49 -4.33 7.21
N ASP A 135 5.85 -5.57 7.48
CA ASP A 135 5.28 -6.29 8.63
C ASP A 135 5.43 -5.36 9.84
N LEU A 136 4.32 -4.85 10.36
CA LEU A 136 4.29 -4.37 11.74
C LEU A 136 4.57 -5.62 12.53
N LYS A 137 5.84 -5.76 12.97
CA LYS A 137 6.30 -6.89 13.77
C LYS A 137 5.23 -7.22 14.81
N GLN A 138 4.58 -8.36 14.65
CA GLN A 138 3.99 -9.07 15.77
C GLN A 138 5.15 -9.74 16.49
N GLY A 139 5.35 -9.40 17.77
CA GLY A 139 6.38 -9.97 18.65
C GLY A 139 7.44 -8.97 19.04
#